data_AF-A0A968MNY3-F1
#
_entry.id   AF-A0A968MNY3-F1
#
_cell.length_a   1.000
_cell.length_b   1.000
_cell.length_c   1.000
_cell.angle_alpha   90.00
_cell.angle_beta   90.00
_cell.angle_gamma   90.00
#
_symmetry.space_group_name_H-M   'P 1'
#
loop_
_entity.id
_entity.type
_entity.pdbx_description
1 polymer ?
#
loop_
_entity_poly.entity_id
_entity_poly.type
_entity_poly.pdbx_seq_one_letter_code
_entity_poly.pdbx_strand_id
1 'polypeptide(L)'
;MMEPCWSVLSSFVVRLPIDLDGIFVHDSPLRWAARDSSKPRRVGTEEWVLHADEAWSRTNLDAANEDVLRSLTEAFFRAVGVPARSPAFASLHRWRYATPRSPQDREVVVDRDR
;
A
#
# COMPACT_ATOMS: atom_id res chain seq x y z
N MET A 1 5.71 20.79 2.67
CA MET A 1 5.07 19.94 3.71
C MET A 1 5.16 18.50 3.25
N MET A 2 5.43 17.55 4.14
CA MET A 2 5.48 16.11 3.82
C MET A 2 4.09 15.49 3.99
N GLU A 3 3.76 14.52 3.15
CA GLU A 3 2.55 13.71 3.23
C GLU A 3 2.84 12.36 3.87
N PRO A 4 1.94 11.86 4.74
CA PRO A 4 2.06 10.53 5.31
C PRO A 4 1.50 9.45 4.36
N CYS A 5 1.95 8.22 4.54
CA CYS A 5 1.41 7.05 3.87
C CYS A 5 1.36 5.86 4.83
N TRP A 6 0.18 5.25 4.96
CA TRP A 6 0.06 3.90 5.50
C TRP A 6 0.33 2.88 4.40
N SER A 7 1.13 1.86 4.71
CA SER A 7 1.35 0.72 3.84
C SER A 7 1.07 -0.59 4.55
N VAL A 8 0.47 -1.54 3.85
CA VAL A 8 0.20 -2.90 4.34
C VAL A 8 0.83 -3.91 3.38
N LEU A 9 1.72 -4.76 3.88
CA LEU A 9 2.06 -6.02 3.23
C LEU A 9 1.05 -7.08 3.70
N SER A 10 0.42 -7.79 2.78
CA SER A 10 -0.54 -8.86 3.06
C SER A 10 -0.18 -10.12 2.29
N SER A 11 -0.12 -11.26 2.95
CA SER A 11 0.05 -12.57 2.31
C SER A 11 -1.21 -13.41 2.40
N PHE A 12 -1.44 -14.24 1.37
CA PHE A 12 -2.59 -15.13 1.28
C PHE A 12 -2.13 -16.57 1.07
N VAL A 13 -2.82 -17.52 1.72
CA VAL A 13 -2.49 -18.96 1.59
C VAL A 13 -2.68 -19.44 0.15
N VAL A 14 -3.67 -18.88 -0.55
CA VAL A 14 -4.06 -19.25 -1.91
C VAL A 14 -3.98 -18.02 -2.80
N ARG A 15 -3.48 -18.20 -4.03
CA ARG A 15 -3.47 -17.19 -5.08
C ARG A 15 -4.86 -16.57 -5.25
N LEU A 16 -4.92 -15.25 -5.25
CA LEU A 16 -6.17 -14.53 -5.51
C LEU A 16 -6.47 -14.61 -7.01
N PRO A 17 -7.76 -14.71 -7.41
CA PRO A 17 -8.18 -14.75 -8.81
C PRO A 17 -8.12 -13.34 -9.43
N ILE A 18 -6.93 -12.74 -9.43
CA ILE A 18 -6.64 -11.38 -9.89
C ILE A 18 -5.56 -11.48 -10.96
N ASP A 19 -5.88 -11.08 -12.19
CA ASP A 19 -4.97 -11.17 -13.34
C ASP A 19 -4.06 -9.94 -13.50
N LEU A 20 -4.08 -9.05 -12.50
CA LEU A 20 -3.22 -7.88 -12.41
C LEU A 20 -2.06 -8.14 -11.45
N ASP A 21 -0.91 -7.53 -11.74
CA ASP A 21 0.23 -7.46 -10.82
C ASP A 21 0.36 -6.10 -10.12
N GLY A 22 -0.44 -5.11 -10.53
CA GLY A 22 -0.53 -3.83 -9.86
C GLY A 22 -1.71 -3.01 -10.36
N ILE A 23 -2.26 -2.17 -9.49
CA ILE A 23 -3.46 -1.37 -9.76
C ILE A 23 -3.34 0.00 -9.10
N PHE A 24 -3.73 1.05 -9.80
CA PHE A 24 -4.03 2.36 -9.23
C PHE A 24 -5.52 2.45 -8.89
N VAL A 25 -5.84 3.05 -7.76
CA VAL A 25 -7.23 3.23 -7.30
C VAL A 25 -7.48 4.71 -7.01
N HIS A 26 -8.64 5.18 -7.39
CA HIS A 26 -9.10 6.54 -7.16
C HIS A 26 -10.32 6.53 -6.24
N ASP A 27 -10.61 7.66 -5.58
CA ASP A 27 -11.76 7.83 -4.69
C ASP A 27 -11.88 6.74 -3.62
N SER A 28 -10.75 6.36 -3.03
CA SER A 28 -10.60 5.21 -2.14
C SER A 28 -9.55 5.45 -1.05
N PRO A 29 -9.66 4.80 0.13
CA PRO A 29 -8.58 4.73 1.11
C PRO A 29 -7.27 4.18 0.54
N LEU A 30 -7.36 3.33 -0.48
CA LEU A 30 -6.23 2.75 -1.19
C LEU A 30 -5.92 3.60 -2.43
N ARG A 31 -4.63 3.86 -2.67
CA ARG A 31 -4.17 4.58 -3.88
C ARG A 31 -3.46 3.67 -4.87
N TRP A 32 -2.73 2.68 -4.36
CA TRP A 32 -1.93 1.76 -5.17
C TRP A 32 -1.84 0.40 -4.50
N ALA A 33 -1.88 -0.67 -5.30
CA ALA A 33 -1.57 -2.01 -4.86
C ALA A 33 -0.63 -2.69 -5.86
N ALA A 34 0.29 -3.51 -5.37
CA ALA A 34 1.18 -4.31 -6.20
C ALA A 34 1.29 -5.73 -5.64
N ARG A 35 1.22 -6.74 -6.52
CA ARG A 35 1.59 -8.10 -6.17
C ARG A 35 3.10 -8.13 -5.94
N ASP A 36 3.54 -8.25 -4.70
CA ASP A 36 4.97 -8.29 -4.38
C ASP A 36 5.60 -9.59 -4.92
N SER A 37 4.86 -10.70 -4.86
CA SER A 37 5.34 -12.01 -5.31
C SER A 37 5.55 -12.12 -6.83
N SER A 38 5.02 -11.22 -7.65
CA SER A 38 5.30 -11.21 -9.11
C SER A 38 6.62 -10.53 -9.46
N LYS A 39 7.26 -9.83 -8.52
CA LYS A 39 8.52 -9.12 -8.77
C LYS A 39 9.68 -10.12 -8.97
N PRO A 40 10.66 -9.81 -9.84
CA PRO A 40 11.79 -10.70 -10.08
C PRO A 40 12.53 -11.10 -8.80
N ARG A 41 12.89 -12.39 -8.69
CA ARG A 41 13.63 -13.00 -7.58
C ARG A 41 12.89 -13.05 -6.24
N ARG A 42 11.57 -12.79 -6.20
CA ARG A 42 10.76 -13.07 -5.02
C ARG A 42 10.43 -14.55 -4.92
N VAL A 43 10.42 -15.05 -3.69
CA VAL A 43 10.02 -16.41 -3.33
C VAL A 43 8.77 -16.30 -2.46
N GLY A 44 7.65 -16.83 -2.93
CA GLY A 44 6.33 -16.66 -2.31
C GLY A 44 5.22 -16.84 -3.34
N THR A 45 4.01 -17.19 -2.87
CA THR A 45 2.92 -17.57 -3.77
C THR A 45 1.90 -16.45 -3.99
N GLU A 46 1.57 -15.67 -2.97
CA GLU A 46 0.60 -14.57 -3.08
C GLU A 46 0.81 -13.51 -2.00
N GLU A 47 1.55 -12.46 -2.34
CA GLU A 47 1.80 -11.31 -1.46
C GLU A 47 1.46 -10.02 -2.17
N TRP A 48 0.82 -9.09 -1.47
CA TRP A 48 0.42 -7.78 -1.97
C TRP A 48 0.89 -6.69 -1.04
N VAL A 49 1.48 -5.63 -1.61
CA VAL A 49 1.72 -4.37 -0.93
C VAL A 49 0.62 -3.40 -1.31
N LEU A 50 -0.05 -2.85 -0.30
CA LEU A 50 -1.12 -1.87 -0.40
C LEU A 50 -0.60 -0.53 0.12
N HIS A 51 -0.68 0.53 -0.69
CA HIS A 51 -0.36 1.90 -0.28
C HIS A 51 -1.64 2.72 -0.21
N ALA A 52 -1.88 3.29 0.96
CA ALA A 52 -2.99 4.18 1.20
C ALA A 52 -2.86 5.50 0.43
N ASP A 53 -3.99 6.14 0.20
CA ASP A 53 -4.06 7.52 -0.26
C ASP A 53 -3.48 8.49 0.78
N GLU A 54 -2.79 9.54 0.34
CA GLU A 54 -2.17 10.52 1.23
C GLU A 54 -3.19 11.28 2.09
N ALA A 55 -4.35 11.65 1.53
CA ALA A 55 -5.38 12.37 2.27
C ALA A 55 -6.06 11.46 3.28
N TRP A 56 -6.31 10.21 2.91
CA TRP A 56 -6.80 9.20 3.85
C TRP A 56 -5.79 8.95 4.98
N SER A 57 -4.51 8.79 4.65
CA SER A 57 -3.44 8.55 5.61
C SER A 57 -3.27 9.71 6.60
N ARG A 58 -3.44 10.95 6.13
CA ARG A 58 -3.38 12.14 6.98
C ARG A 58 -4.52 12.20 7.99
N THR A 59 -5.73 11.87 7.56
CA THR A 59 -6.90 11.79 8.45
C THR A 59 -6.79 10.64 9.45
N ASN A 60 -6.17 9.54 9.05
CA ASN A 60 -6.04 8.31 9.84
C ASN A 60 -4.62 8.10 10.38
N LEU A 61 -3.88 9.19 10.63
CA LEU A 61 -2.45 9.10 10.95
C LEU A 61 -2.22 8.27 12.21
N ASP A 62 -3.06 8.42 13.23
CA ASP A 62 -2.97 7.71 14.52
C ASP A 62 -4.03 6.60 14.67
N ALA A 63 -4.61 6.15 13.56
CA ALA A 63 -5.54 5.01 13.58
C ALA A 63 -4.87 3.73 14.08
N ALA A 64 -5.66 2.86 14.71
CA ALA A 64 -5.21 1.54 15.14
C ALA A 64 -4.84 0.68 13.92
N ASN A 65 -3.85 -0.20 14.08
CA ASN A 65 -3.35 -1.05 12.99
C ASN A 65 -4.46 -1.93 12.41
N GLU A 66 -5.37 -2.41 13.25
CA GLU A 66 -6.50 -3.25 12.87
C GLU A 66 -7.48 -2.50 11.96
N ASP A 67 -7.73 -1.22 12.24
CA ASP A 67 -8.61 -0.38 11.41
C ASP A 67 -7.97 -0.04 10.08
N VAL A 68 -6.66 0.21 10.06
CA VAL A 68 -5.90 0.44 8.82
C VAL A 68 -5.90 -0.82 7.96
N LEU A 69 -5.57 -1.98 8.55
CA LEU A 69 -5.57 -3.27 7.87
C LEU A 69 -6.93 -3.56 7.24
N ARG A 70 -8.01 -3.43 8.02
CA ARG A 70 -9.38 -3.63 7.57
C ARG A 70 -9.73 -2.69 6.41
N SER A 71 -9.51 -1.38 6.58
CA SER A 71 -9.87 -0.38 5.60
C SER A 71 -9.17 -0.59 4.25
N LEU A 72 -7.85 -0.84 4.27
CA LEU A 72 -7.08 -1.03 3.04
C LEU A 72 -7.34 -2.39 2.39
N THR A 73 -7.55 -3.44 3.17
CA THR A 73 -7.90 -4.78 2.64
C THR A 73 -9.26 -4.75 1.97
N GLU A 74 -10.27 -4.16 2.61
CA GLU A 74 -11.60 -4.01 2.02
C GLU A 74 -11.56 -3.14 0.75
N ALA A 75 -10.81 -2.03 0.78
CA ALA A 75 -10.65 -1.15 -0.38
C ALA A 75 -9.97 -1.89 -1.56
N PHE A 76 -8.96 -2.72 -1.27
CA PHE A 76 -8.31 -3.56 -2.27
C PHE A 76 -9.29 -4.52 -2.92
N PHE A 77 -10.02 -5.33 -2.14
CA PHE A 77 -10.96 -6.30 -2.69
C PHE A 77 -12.12 -5.66 -3.46
N ARG A 78 -12.63 -4.50 -3.00
CA ARG A 78 -13.60 -3.70 -3.76
C ARG A 78 -13.04 -3.26 -5.11
N ALA A 79 -11.79 -2.80 -5.15
CA ALA A 79 -11.17 -2.28 -6.37
C ALA A 79 -10.87 -3.39 -7.41
N VAL A 80 -10.49 -4.59 -6.97
CA VAL A 80 -10.24 -5.73 -7.89
C VAL A 80 -11.49 -6.54 -8.24
N GLY A 81 -12.62 -6.31 -7.55
CA GLY A 81 -13.90 -6.95 -7.85
C GLY A 81 -13.97 -8.45 -7.52
N VAL A 82 -13.16 -8.94 -6.58
CA VAL A 82 -13.16 -10.35 -6.14
C VAL A 82 -13.63 -10.49 -4.69
N PRO A 83 -14.15 -11.65 -4.26
CA PRO A 83 -14.59 -11.85 -2.88
C PRO A 83 -13.45 -11.59 -1.88
N ALA A 84 -13.78 -10.85 -0.81
CA ALA A 84 -12.83 -10.53 0.24
C ALA A 84 -12.30 -11.78 0.94
N ARG A 85 -11.00 -11.77 1.23
CA ARG A 85 -10.32 -12.82 2.00
C ARG A 85 -9.48 -12.19 3.09
N SER A 86 -9.43 -12.82 4.26
CA SER A 86 -8.51 -12.42 5.31
C SER A 86 -7.08 -12.80 4.91
N PRO A 87 -6.10 -11.89 5.06
CA PRO A 87 -4.71 -12.24 4.88
C PRO A 87 -4.27 -13.23 5.96
N ALA A 88 -3.43 -14.19 5.60
CA ALA A 88 -2.84 -15.15 6.53
C ALA A 88 -1.78 -14.49 7.42
N PHE A 89 -1.11 -13.48 6.87
CA PHE A 89 -0.18 -12.62 7.58
C PHE A 89 -0.29 -11.20 7.01
N ALA A 90 -0.14 -10.22 7.89
CA ALA A 90 -0.06 -8.82 7.49
C ALA A 90 1.01 -8.09 8.30
N SER A 91 1.70 -7.15 7.66
CA SER A 91 2.62 -6.21 8.29
C SER A 91 2.28 -4.80 7.85
N LEU A 92 2.28 -3.86 8.78
CA LEU A 92 1.90 -2.48 8.55
C LEU A 92 3.07 -1.55 8.80
N HIS A 93 3.15 -0.49 8.02
CA HIS A 93 4.07 0.60 8.28
C HIS A 93 3.39 1.95 8.11
N ARG A 94 3.73 2.87 9.02
CA ARG A 94 3.27 4.27 9.01
C ARG A 94 4.42 5.18 8.64
N TRP A 95 4.51 5.54 7.37
CA TRP A 95 5.46 6.52 6.87
C TRP A 95 4.93 7.92 7.16
N ARG A 96 5.39 8.57 8.24
CA ARG A 96 4.95 9.93 8.58
C ARG A 96 5.39 10.99 7.56
N TYR A 97 6.45 10.69 6.80
CA TYR A 97 7.08 11.60 5.84
C TYR A 97 7.38 10.86 4.52
N ALA A 98 6.33 10.36 3.86
CA ALA A 98 6.47 9.48 2.69
C ALA A 98 6.83 10.25 1.42
N THR A 99 6.12 11.34 1.13
CA THR A 99 6.27 12.12 -0.10
C THR A 99 6.15 13.63 0.16
N PRO A 100 6.87 14.48 -0.57
CA PRO A 100 6.66 15.92 -0.48
C PRO A 100 5.36 16.33 -1.18
N ARG A 101 4.51 17.14 -0.52
CA ARG A 101 3.28 17.72 -1.10
C ARG A 101 3.56 18.56 -2.35
N SER A 102 4.69 19.23 -2.37
CA SER A 102 5.14 20.07 -3.48
C SER A 102 6.58 19.65 -3.79
N PRO A 103 6.80 18.81 -4.81
CA PRO A 103 8.13 18.53 -5.31
C PRO A 103 8.83 19.85 -5.64
N GLN A 104 10.09 20.01 -5.23
CA GLN A 104 10.88 21.15 -5.68
C GLN A 104 11.30 20.92 -7.13
N ASP A 105 11.48 21.97 -7.94
CA ASP A 105 12.02 21.90 -9.31
C ASP A 105 13.49 21.42 -9.40
N ARG A 106 14.04 20.89 -8.30
CA ARG A 106 15.38 20.31 -8.26
C ARG A 106 15.31 18.87 -8.71
N GLU A 107 15.95 18.56 -9.84
CA GLU A 107 15.92 17.24 -10.47
C GLU A 107 16.33 16.11 -9.51
N VAL A 108 17.38 16.29 -8.71
CA VAL A 108 17.79 15.37 -7.63
C VAL A 108 18.60 16.15 -6.60
N VAL A 109 18.43 15.84 -5.31
CA VAL A 109 19.38 16.22 -4.25
C VAL A 109 19.94 14.93 -3.65
N VAL A 110 21.26 14.72 -3.79
CA VAL A 110 21.98 13.60 -3.19
C VAL A 110 22.69 14.11 -1.94
N ASP A 111 22.45 13.45 -0.81
CA ASP A 111 23.30 13.60 0.36
C ASP A 111 24.66 12.98 0.04
N ARG A 112 25.68 13.82 -0.14
CA ARG A 112 27.02 13.38 -0.57
C ARG A 112 27.92 12.96 0.60
N ASP A 113 27.41 13.04 1.84
CA ASP A 113 28.20 12.81 3.05
C ASP A 113 27.98 11.41 3.69
N ARG A 114 27.52 10.44 2.89
CA ARG A 114 27.50 9.00 3.25
C ARG A 114 27.98 8.09 2.12
#